data_AF-A0A2T1F4Y5-F1
#
_entry.id   AF-A0A2T1F4Y5-F1
#
_cell.length_a   1.000
_cell.length_b   1.000
_cell.length_c   1.000
_cell.angle_alpha   90.00
_cell.angle_beta   90.00
_cell.angle_gamma   90.00
#
_symmetry.space_group_name_H-M   'P 1'
#
loop_
_entity.id
_entity.type
_entity.pdbx_description
1 polymer ?
#
loop_
_entity_poly.entity_id
_entity_poly.type
_entity_poly.pdbx_seq_one_letter_code
_entity_poly.pdbx_strand_id
1 'polypeptide(L)' 'MTDVNLTAPIAVLVVGFVSAVSIGSIAWYNSKRPPGWESKDRPDFVPEVDKDDLISDVSDSKSK' A
#
# COMPACT_ATOMS: atom_id res chain seq x y z
N MET A 1 -21.29 -41.71 18.67
CA MET A 1 -20.86 -40.33 18.89
C MET A 1 -19.74 -40.06 17.91
N THR A 2 -19.91 -39.11 16.99
CA THR A 2 -18.85 -38.77 16.02
C THR A 2 -17.79 -37.94 16.72
N ASP A 3 -16.56 -38.40 16.74
CA ASP A 3 -15.42 -37.62 17.22
C ASP A 3 -15.19 -36.45 16.25
N VAL A 4 -15.71 -35.29 16.61
CA VAL A 4 -15.54 -34.06 15.83
C VAL A 4 -14.10 -33.60 15.97
N ASN A 5 -13.36 -33.56 14.85
CA ASN A 5 -11.97 -33.10 14.84
C ASN A 5 -11.91 -31.58 14.68
N LEU A 6 -11.74 -30.88 15.81
CA LEU A 6 -11.76 -29.42 15.85
C LEU A 6 -10.44 -28.76 15.37
N THR A 7 -9.40 -29.53 15.10
CA THR A 7 -8.09 -28.99 14.71
C THR A 7 -8.16 -28.17 13.43
N ALA A 8 -8.87 -28.68 12.41
CA ALA A 8 -9.02 -28.01 11.12
C ALA A 8 -9.76 -26.66 11.21
N PRO A 9 -10.96 -26.56 11.80
CA PRO A 9 -11.65 -25.27 11.92
C PRO A 9 -10.90 -24.27 12.82
N ILE A 10 -10.24 -24.74 13.89
CA ILE A 10 -9.42 -23.87 14.76
C ILE A 10 -8.23 -23.30 13.99
N ALA A 11 -7.53 -24.12 13.19
CA ALA A 11 -6.41 -23.66 12.38
C ALA A 11 -6.82 -22.57 11.38
N VAL A 12 -7.97 -22.74 10.71
CA VAL A 12 -8.50 -21.73 9.77
C VAL A 12 -8.85 -20.43 10.49
N LEU A 13 -9.45 -20.49 11.67
CA LEU A 13 -9.79 -19.30 12.47
C LEU A 13 -8.54 -18.53 12.90
N VAL A 14 -7.51 -19.23 13.37
CA VAL A 14 -6.26 -18.59 13.79
C VAL A 14 -5.56 -17.93 12.60
N VAL A 15 -5.41 -18.65 11.49
CA VAL A 15 -4.76 -18.11 10.29
C VAL A 15 -5.55 -16.93 9.70
N GLY A 16 -6.88 -17.04 9.65
CA GLY A 16 -7.77 -15.97 9.19
C GLY A 16 -7.74 -14.75 10.09
N PHE A 17 -7.64 -14.94 11.41
CA PHE A 17 -7.50 -13.83 12.35
C PHE A 17 -6.15 -13.12 12.20
N VAL A 18 -5.05 -13.88 12.11
CA VAL A 18 -3.71 -13.32 11.92
C VAL A 18 -3.61 -12.55 10.61
N SER A 19 -4.18 -13.06 9.53
CA SER A 19 -4.20 -12.36 8.24
C SER A 19 -5.02 -11.07 8.32
N ALA A 20 -6.20 -11.10 8.94
CA ALA A 20 -7.04 -9.92 9.11
C ALA A 20 -6.36 -8.82 9.93
N VAL A 21 -5.72 -9.17 11.06
CA VAL A 21 -4.99 -8.23 11.90
C VAL A 21 -3.78 -7.65 11.16
N SER A 22 -3.06 -8.47 10.39
CA SER A 22 -1.90 -8.03 9.61
C SER A 22 -2.30 -7.02 8.52
N ILE A 23 -3.32 -7.36 7.71
CA ILE A 23 -3.81 -6.48 6.64
C ILE A 23 -4.41 -5.20 7.23
N GLY A 24 -5.20 -5.30 8.31
CA GLY A 24 -5.76 -4.15 9.01
C GLY A 24 -4.69 -3.22 9.59
N SER A 25 -3.61 -3.80 10.15
CA SER A 25 -2.47 -3.03 10.67
C SER A 25 -1.77 -2.26 9.55
N ILE A 26 -1.43 -2.94 8.44
CA ILE A 26 -0.77 -2.31 7.30
C ILE A 26 -1.66 -1.20 6.70
N ALA A 27 -2.96 -1.48 6.52
CA ALA A 27 -3.91 -0.50 6.00
C ALA A 27 -4.05 0.73 6.91
N TRP A 28 -4.02 0.54 8.23
CA TRP A 28 -4.04 1.63 9.21
C TRP A 28 -2.77 2.49 9.15
N TYR A 29 -1.59 1.88 9.03
CA TYR A 29 -0.34 2.60 8.84
C TYR A 29 -0.28 3.35 7.51
N ASN A 30 -0.80 2.77 6.41
CA ASN A 30 -0.82 3.41 5.09
C ASN A 30 -1.87 4.54 5.00
N SER A 31 -2.98 4.40 5.73
CA SER A 31 -4.00 5.46 5.83
C SER A 31 -3.52 6.64 6.68
N LYS A 32 -2.58 6.42 7.60
CA LYS A 32 -1.90 7.49 8.35
C LYS A 32 -0.69 7.97 7.56
N ARG A 33 -0.92 8.78 6.50
CA ARG A 33 0.09 9.76 6.08
C ARG A 33 0.50 10.51 7.36
N PRO A 34 1.74 10.40 7.85
CA PRO A 34 2.07 10.97 9.15
C PRO A 34 1.80 12.48 9.10
N PRO A 35 1.06 13.04 10.07
CA PRO A 35 0.87 14.48 10.15
C PRO A 35 2.25 15.13 10.20
N GLY A 36 2.57 15.93 9.18
CA GLY A 36 3.91 16.49 8.95
C GLY A 36 4.58 16.12 7.63
N TRP A 37 4.05 15.19 6.81
CA TRP A 37 4.50 15.01 5.42
C TRP A 37 3.97 16.10 4.48
N GLU A 38 2.91 16.81 4.87
CA GLU A 38 2.30 17.90 4.08
C GLU A 38 3.10 19.21 4.10
N SER A 39 4.02 19.36 5.07
CA SER A 39 4.87 20.55 5.27
C SER A 39 6.37 20.23 5.24
N LYS A 40 6.75 19.03 4.81
CA LYS A 40 8.17 18.71 4.58
C LYS A 40 8.54 19.26 3.21
N ASP A 41 9.35 20.32 3.21
CA ASP A 41 9.99 20.82 2.00
C ASP A 41 10.59 19.66 1.21
N ARG A 42 10.32 19.67 -0.09
CA ARG A 42 10.90 18.72 -1.02
C ARG A 42 12.42 18.89 -0.92
N PRO A 43 13.19 17.82 -0.68
CA PRO A 43 14.64 17.93 -0.63
C PRO A 43 15.19 18.44 -1.97
N ASP A 44 16.14 19.38 -1.91
CA ASP A 44 16.75 20.05 -3.09
C ASP A 44 17.34 19.11 -4.14
N PHE A 45 17.66 17.87 -3.77
CA PHE A 45 18.19 16.88 -4.71
C PHE A 45 17.13 16.33 -5.69
N VAL A 46 15.83 16.53 -5.42
CA VAL A 46 14.78 16.00 -6.30
C VAL A 46 14.47 17.05 -7.37
N PRO A 47 14.83 16.80 -8.65
CA PRO A 47 14.56 17.74 -9.74
C PRO A 47 13.07 18.00 -9.84
N GLU A 48 12.68 19.25 -10.09
CA GLU A 48 11.30 19.59 -10.40
C GLU A 48 10.87 18.83 -11.67
N VAL A 49 9.68 18.21 -11.63
CA VAL A 49 9.17 17.45 -12.76
C VAL A 49 7.84 18.11 -13.11
N ASP A 50 7.88 18.97 -14.12
CA ASP A 50 6.70 19.58 -14.68
C ASP A 50 5.91 18.51 -15.45
N LYS A 51 4.64 18.35 -15.06
CA LYS A 51 3.77 17.33 -15.66
C LYS A 51 3.48 17.65 -17.12
N ASP A 52 3.50 18.93 -17.48
CA ASP A 52 3.25 19.41 -18.83
C ASP A 52 4.41 18.99 -19.77
N ASP A 53 5.65 19.05 -19.30
CA ASP A 53 6.85 18.65 -20.04
C ASP A 53 6.88 17.13 -20.30
N LEU A 54 6.45 16.33 -19.31
CA LEU A 54 6.36 14.87 -19.47
C LEU A 54 5.31 14.44 -20.52
N ILE A 55 4.22 15.19 -20.65
CA ILE A 55 3.14 14.87 -21.60
C ILE A 55 3.57 15.22 -23.03
N SER A 56 4.33 16.30 -23.23
CA SER A 56 4.89 16.65 -24.54
C SER A 56 5.95 15.65 -25.00
N ASP A 57 6.87 15.24 -24.12
CA ASP A 57 7.95 14.32 -24.48
C ASP A 57 7.44 12.92 -24.86
N VAL A 58 6.41 12.44 -24.16
CA VAL A 58 5.77 11.15 -24.46
C VAL A 58 4.95 11.22 -25.76
N SER A 59 4.34 12.37 -26.05
CA SER A 59 3.60 12.58 -27.30
C SER A 59 4.53 12.59 -28.51
N ASP A 60 5.67 13.26 -28.43
CA ASP A 60 6.67 13.30 -29.50
C ASP A 60 7.39 11.95 -29.67
N SER A 61 7.70 11.24 -28.59
CA SER A 61 8.36 9.93 -28.68
C SER A 61 7.45 8.83 -29.22
N LYS A 62 6.11 8.94 -29.10
CA LYS A 62 5.18 7.98 -29.71
C LYS A 62 4.88 8.28 -31.18
N SER A 63 5.25 9.47 -31.66
CA SER A 63 5.07 9.89 -33.05
C SER A 63 6.28 9.62 -33.96
N LYS A 64 7.40 9.15 -33.41
CA LYS A 64 8.63 8.80 -34.14
C LYS A 64 8.86 7.30 -34.14
#